data_AF-A0A820CKA9-F1
#
_entry.id   AF-A0A820CKA9-F1
#
_cell.length_a   1.000
_cell.length_b   1.000
_cell.length_c   1.000
_cell.angle_alpha   90.00
_cell.angle_beta   90.00
_cell.angle_gamma   90.00
#
_symmetry.space_group_name_H-M   'P 1'
#
loop_
_entity.id
_entity.type
_entity.pdbx_description
1 polymer ?
#
loop_
_entity_poly.entity_id
_entity_poly.type
_entity_poly.pdbx_seq_one_letter_code
_entity_poly.pdbx_strand_id
1 'polypeptide(L)'
;MASENITQETLSARFSDISVELRTMLIPIKGYEKVPLVSLEEAIVPVVLLVRDVRRRANIMKQRCKNPANNLSPDEAASIMLYTAEWEPSTDSLYFILNSTLRKEDRTKLSSWFLYLKLLLTALTHLPPIGERTVYRGIRQNMSHLYPQGKTLIWWAFSSCTENIDTLETATIFGKKGARTLFTIKCYSGKDIHQYSTVENESEVLLLPGIQLEVVASLDQGPNFHIIQLKEVEPLHPFLEPLPGHRIPLVMPPANLKTIKNRDEFYSFAYEHQLTAKELEKVKIRMKATRYNLTRYTNVLNN
;
A
#
# COMPACT_ATOMS: atom_id res chain seq x y z
N MET A 1 30.50 4.74 24.03
CA MET A 1 29.42 3.82 24.47
C MET A 1 28.09 4.56 24.63
N ALA A 2 27.68 5.34 23.62
CA ALA A 2 26.38 6.04 23.60
C ALA A 2 25.69 5.98 22.23
N SER A 3 26.27 5.24 21.27
CA SER A 3 25.85 5.22 19.86
C SER A 3 25.02 3.99 19.47
N GLU A 4 24.95 2.95 20.33
CA GLU A 4 24.23 1.69 20.03
C GLU A 4 22.79 1.66 20.57
N ASN A 5 22.45 2.50 21.55
CA ASN A 5 21.09 2.58 22.09
C ASN A 5 20.15 3.45 21.23
N ILE A 6 20.70 4.31 20.35
CA ILE A 6 19.96 5.36 19.63
C ILE A 6 19.26 4.83 18.36
N THR A 7 19.66 3.67 17.84
CA THR A 7 19.00 3.01 16.68
C THR A 7 17.83 2.11 17.08
N GLN A 8 17.64 1.85 18.38
CA GLN A 8 16.86 0.72 18.88
C GLN A 8 15.39 1.01 19.19
N GLU A 9 15.04 2.26 19.53
CA GLU A 9 13.66 2.68 19.75
C GLU A 9 12.94 3.04 18.44
N THR A 10 13.71 3.44 17.44
CA THR A 10 13.28 4.09 16.20
C THR A 10 12.45 3.16 15.30
N LEU A 11 12.91 1.94 15.00
CA LEU A 11 12.21 0.98 14.12
C LEU A 11 10.81 0.54 14.63
N SER A 12 10.57 0.61 15.94
CA SER A 12 9.33 0.14 16.56
C SER A 12 8.11 0.98 16.21
N ALA A 13 8.30 2.27 15.93
CA ALA A 13 7.20 3.21 15.75
C ALA A 13 6.48 2.99 14.40
N ARG A 14 7.22 2.62 13.34
CA ARG A 14 6.70 2.30 12.00
C ARG A 14 5.62 1.22 11.99
N PHE A 15 5.74 0.29 12.92
CA PHE A 15 4.85 -0.85 12.96
C PHE A 15 3.66 -0.66 13.91
N SER A 16 3.63 0.38 14.76
CA SER A 16 2.82 0.38 15.98
C SER A 16 1.36 0.92 15.92
N ASP A 17 0.91 1.60 14.85
CA ASP A 17 -0.35 2.38 14.92
C ASP A 17 -1.56 1.79 14.17
N ILE A 18 -1.90 0.52 14.39
CA ILE A 18 -3.05 -0.14 13.73
C ILE A 18 -4.37 -0.02 14.53
N SER A 19 -4.32 0.25 15.83
CA SER A 19 -5.47 0.13 16.75
C SER A 19 -6.63 1.10 16.48
N VAL A 20 -6.39 2.18 15.75
CA VAL A 20 -7.39 3.22 15.43
C VAL A 20 -8.20 2.89 14.15
N GLU A 21 -7.65 2.06 13.24
CA GLU A 21 -8.20 1.88 11.87
C GLU A 21 -9.46 1.00 11.77
N LEU A 22 -9.71 0.15 12.77
CA LEU A 22 -10.59 -1.02 12.62
C LEU A 22 -12.05 -0.78 13.01
N ARG A 23 -12.42 0.45 13.39
CA ARG A 23 -13.73 0.75 14.01
C ARG A 23 -14.73 1.41 13.07
N THR A 24 -14.30 2.00 11.96
CA THR A 24 -15.19 2.81 11.11
C THR A 24 -14.85 2.66 9.64
N MET A 25 -15.89 2.44 8.82
CA MET A 25 -15.79 2.51 7.37
C MET A 25 -15.64 3.98 6.96
N LEU A 26 -14.45 4.37 6.54
CA LEU A 26 -14.18 5.73 6.08
C LEU A 26 -14.55 5.90 4.60
N ILE A 27 -14.78 7.14 4.19
CA ILE A 27 -14.91 7.44 2.75
C ILE A 27 -13.55 7.22 2.04
N PRO A 28 -13.56 6.83 0.75
CA PRO A 28 -12.35 6.63 -0.04
C PRO A 28 -11.40 7.83 -0.05
N ILE A 29 -10.10 7.56 -0.14
CA ILE A 29 -9.04 8.56 -0.27
C ILE A 29 -9.05 9.06 -1.73
N LYS A 30 -9.46 10.32 -1.90
CA LYS A 30 -9.60 11.00 -3.20
C LYS A 30 -9.27 12.48 -3.11
N GLY A 31 -9.09 13.13 -4.26
CA GLY A 31 -8.71 14.53 -4.42
C GLY A 31 -7.23 14.71 -4.80
N TYR A 32 -6.35 13.82 -4.34
CA TYR A 32 -4.93 13.85 -4.68
C TYR A 32 -4.68 13.49 -6.16
N GLU A 33 -5.53 12.69 -6.78
CA GLU A 33 -5.40 12.29 -8.17
C GLU A 33 -5.58 13.47 -9.14
N LYS A 34 -6.31 14.51 -8.70
CA LYS A 34 -6.69 15.71 -9.46
C LYS A 34 -5.68 16.84 -9.40
N VAL A 35 -4.75 16.81 -8.44
CA VAL A 35 -3.71 17.85 -8.32
C VAL A 35 -2.57 17.55 -9.31
N PRO A 36 -1.83 18.57 -9.76
CA PRO A 36 -0.70 18.36 -10.66
C PRO A 36 0.40 17.53 -9.98
N LEU A 37 1.12 16.74 -10.78
CA LEU A 37 2.40 16.16 -10.35
C LEU A 37 3.43 17.29 -10.29
N VAL A 38 4.15 17.42 -9.18
CA VAL A 38 5.07 18.51 -8.87
C VAL A 38 6.39 17.97 -8.33
N SER A 39 7.41 18.83 -8.21
CA SER A 39 8.68 18.48 -7.56
C SER A 39 8.51 18.12 -6.09
N LEU A 40 9.48 17.43 -5.49
CA LEU A 40 9.44 17.10 -4.06
C LEU A 40 9.38 18.37 -3.18
N GLU A 41 10.13 19.42 -3.56
CA GLU A 41 10.19 20.69 -2.83
C GLU A 41 8.82 21.38 -2.82
N GLU A 42 8.10 21.36 -3.94
CA GLU A 42 6.73 21.87 -4.05
C GLU A 42 5.73 20.98 -3.31
N ALA A 43 5.88 19.66 -3.43
CA ALA A 43 4.98 18.67 -2.85
C ALA A 43 4.89 18.75 -1.33
N ILE A 44 6.00 19.12 -0.67
CA ILE A 44 6.05 19.25 0.79
C ILE A 44 5.58 20.61 1.30
N VAL A 45 5.45 21.65 0.45
CA VAL A 45 5.11 23.02 0.88
C VAL A 45 3.88 23.07 1.80
N PRO A 46 2.76 22.38 1.51
CA PRO A 46 1.57 22.50 2.35
C PRO A 46 1.70 21.77 3.70
N VAL A 47 2.71 20.92 3.89
CA VAL A 47 2.91 20.13 5.12
C VAL A 47 4.09 20.63 5.97
N VAL A 48 4.77 21.72 5.58
CA VAL A 48 5.96 22.23 6.29
C VAL A 48 5.69 22.66 7.74
N LEU A 49 4.46 23.08 8.03
CA LEU A 49 4.04 23.44 9.40
C LEU A 49 3.54 22.22 10.19
N LEU A 50 3.19 21.13 9.50
CA LEU A 50 2.73 19.89 10.12
C LEU A 50 3.91 19.00 10.48
N VAL A 51 4.91 18.96 9.60
CA VAL A 51 6.05 18.05 9.66
C VAL A 51 7.32 18.88 9.84
N ARG A 52 7.84 18.91 11.07
CA ARG A 52 9.03 19.70 11.43
C ARG A 52 10.22 19.28 10.59
N ASP A 53 11.06 20.20 10.11
CA ASP A 53 12.30 19.85 9.38
C ASP A 53 12.13 19.11 8.04
N VAL A 54 10.89 18.94 7.53
CA VAL A 54 10.60 18.21 6.28
C VAL A 54 11.38 18.75 5.07
N ARG A 55 11.60 20.06 4.99
CA ARG A 55 12.37 20.69 3.89
C ARG A 55 13.82 20.20 3.85
N ARG A 56 14.49 20.23 5.01
CA ARG A 56 15.89 19.79 5.11
C ARG A 56 16.01 18.32 4.77
N ARG A 57 15.07 17.51 5.27
CA ARG A 57 15.03 16.06 5.05
C ARG A 57 14.77 15.72 3.59
N ALA A 58 13.80 16.36 2.95
CA ALA A 58 13.52 16.22 1.52
C ALA A 58 14.75 16.54 0.66
N ASN A 59 15.44 17.64 0.95
CA ASN A 59 16.67 18.01 0.24
C ASN A 59 17.76 16.94 0.38
N ILE A 60 17.95 16.39 1.59
CA ILE A 60 18.93 15.31 1.83
C ILE A 60 18.56 14.06 1.01
N MET A 61 17.30 13.65 1.02
CA MET A 61 16.85 12.45 0.28
C MET A 61 16.99 12.65 -1.22
N LYS A 62 16.63 13.82 -1.76
CA LYS A 62 16.78 14.12 -3.18
C LYS A 62 18.23 14.06 -3.65
N GLN A 63 19.18 14.50 -2.82
CA GLN A 63 20.61 14.38 -3.13
C GLN A 63 21.11 12.92 -3.19
N ARG A 64 20.44 11.99 -2.49
CA ARG A 64 20.74 10.56 -2.52
C ARG A 64 20.12 9.85 -3.73
N CYS A 65 19.09 10.44 -4.34
CA CYS A 65 18.32 9.85 -5.44
C CYS A 65 18.66 10.45 -6.82
N LYS A 66 19.91 10.83 -7.10
CA LYS A 66 20.27 11.50 -8.37
C LYS A 66 20.08 10.62 -9.62
N ASN A 67 20.31 9.32 -9.50
CA ASN A 67 20.22 8.36 -10.59
C ASN A 67 19.39 7.14 -10.13
N PRO A 68 18.08 7.30 -9.94
CA PRO A 68 17.24 6.22 -9.46
C PRO A 68 17.00 5.17 -10.56
N ALA A 69 16.67 3.95 -10.15
CA ALA A 69 16.29 2.88 -11.08
C ALA A 69 14.78 2.93 -11.40
N ASN A 70 14.27 1.92 -12.10
CA ASN A 70 12.83 1.71 -12.36
C ASN A 70 12.10 2.85 -13.09
N ASN A 71 12.82 3.67 -13.87
CA ASN A 71 12.29 4.85 -14.55
C ASN A 71 11.66 5.90 -13.60
N LEU A 72 12.06 5.89 -12.34
CA LEU A 72 11.68 6.96 -11.41
C LEU A 72 12.43 8.24 -11.76
N SER A 73 11.80 9.39 -11.53
CA SER A 73 12.51 10.65 -11.41
C SER A 73 13.21 10.76 -10.04
N PRO A 74 14.23 11.63 -9.89
CA PRO A 74 14.83 11.91 -8.59
C PRO A 74 13.82 12.35 -7.54
N ASP A 75 12.78 13.12 -7.93
CA ASP A 75 11.71 13.57 -7.03
C ASP A 75 10.84 12.41 -6.54
N GLU A 76 10.47 11.49 -7.43
CA GLU A 76 9.67 10.31 -7.10
C GLU A 76 10.43 9.34 -6.20
N ALA A 77 11.68 9.00 -6.54
CA ALA A 77 12.51 8.14 -5.70
C ALA A 77 12.77 8.77 -4.32
N ALA A 78 13.03 10.08 -4.27
CA ALA A 78 13.22 10.80 -3.02
C ALA A 78 11.94 10.90 -2.19
N SER A 79 10.75 10.90 -2.82
CA SER A 79 9.49 10.85 -2.10
C SER A 79 9.29 9.53 -1.35
N ILE A 80 9.67 8.39 -1.95
CA ILE A 80 9.66 7.06 -1.31
C ILE A 80 10.69 7.04 -0.18
N MET A 81 11.91 7.52 -0.43
CA MET A 81 12.95 7.59 0.59
C MET A 81 12.59 8.51 1.74
N LEU A 82 11.90 9.63 1.48
CA LEU A 82 11.41 10.53 2.52
C LEU A 82 10.28 9.89 3.34
N TYR A 83 9.38 9.14 2.70
CA TYR A 83 8.34 8.38 3.40
C TYR A 83 8.97 7.33 4.32
N THR A 84 10.00 6.63 3.88
CA THR A 84 10.69 5.65 4.73
C THR A 84 11.70 6.28 5.67
N ALA A 85 11.87 7.60 5.71
CA ALA A 85 12.83 8.25 6.58
C ALA A 85 12.24 8.49 7.98
N GLU A 86 13.04 8.20 9.00
CA GLU A 86 12.64 8.36 10.39
C GLU A 86 13.59 9.30 11.14
N TRP A 87 12.99 10.16 11.96
CA TRP A 87 13.64 11.24 12.68
C TRP A 87 13.28 11.10 14.15
N GLU A 88 14.05 11.72 15.03
CA GLU A 88 13.81 11.68 16.47
C GLU A 88 13.14 12.97 16.96
N PRO A 89 12.02 12.89 17.72
CA PRO A 89 11.28 11.67 18.04
C PRO A 89 10.55 11.10 16.80
N SER A 90 10.34 9.77 16.75
CA SER A 90 9.67 9.09 15.62
C SER A 90 8.32 9.70 15.25
N THR A 91 7.58 10.22 16.25
CA THR A 91 6.30 10.91 16.10
C THR A 91 6.35 12.18 15.26
N ASP A 92 7.54 12.78 15.10
CA ASP A 92 7.77 13.97 14.27
C ASP A 92 8.09 13.60 12.80
N SER A 93 8.27 12.32 12.49
CA SER A 93 8.58 11.84 11.15
C SER A 93 7.41 12.00 10.19
N LEU A 94 7.72 12.24 8.92
CA LEU A 94 6.70 12.41 7.87
C LEU A 94 5.72 11.23 7.80
N TYR A 95 6.23 9.99 7.83
CA TYR A 95 5.40 8.78 7.73
C TYR A 95 4.41 8.69 8.88
N PHE A 96 4.84 9.03 10.10
CA PHE A 96 4.02 8.93 11.29
C PHE A 96 2.83 9.88 11.19
N ILE A 97 3.10 11.14 10.82
CA ILE A 97 2.08 12.19 10.72
C ILE A 97 1.17 11.93 9.52
N LEU A 98 1.70 11.49 8.38
CA LEU A 98 0.90 11.13 7.21
C LEU A 98 -0.03 9.96 7.53
N ASN A 99 0.50 8.88 8.07
CA ASN A 99 -0.30 7.69 8.41
C ASN A 99 -1.34 8.01 9.49
N SER A 100 -0.99 8.81 10.51
CA SER A 100 -1.97 9.33 11.47
C SER A 100 -3.09 10.12 10.78
N THR A 101 -2.77 10.93 9.77
CA THR A 101 -3.77 11.70 9.00
C THR A 101 -4.64 10.81 8.12
N LEU A 102 -4.07 9.78 7.48
CA LEU A 102 -4.80 8.79 6.67
C LEU A 102 -5.82 7.99 7.49
N ARG A 103 -5.62 7.88 8.81
CA ARG A 103 -6.53 7.21 9.75
C ARG A 103 -7.66 8.10 10.26
N LYS A 104 -7.62 9.40 10.02
CA LYS A 104 -8.65 10.33 10.50
C LYS A 104 -9.93 10.17 9.69
N GLU A 105 -11.06 10.19 10.40
CA GLU A 105 -12.40 10.22 9.82
C GLU A 105 -12.63 11.52 9.03
N ASP A 106 -12.16 12.65 9.55
CA ASP A 106 -12.17 13.94 8.84
C ASP A 106 -11.16 13.93 7.68
N ARG A 107 -11.63 13.52 6.50
CA ARG A 107 -10.83 13.50 5.26
C ARG A 107 -10.38 14.87 4.80
N THR A 108 -10.98 15.96 5.28
CA THR A 108 -10.51 17.31 4.90
C THR A 108 -9.09 17.56 5.38
N LYS A 109 -8.63 16.86 6.45
CA LYS A 109 -7.25 16.94 6.93
C LYS A 109 -6.21 16.40 5.93
N LEU A 110 -6.62 15.60 4.94
CA LEU A 110 -5.73 15.10 3.90
C LEU A 110 -5.41 16.13 2.81
N SER A 111 -6.13 17.25 2.73
CA SER A 111 -5.93 18.22 1.63
C SER A 111 -4.51 18.76 1.57
N SER A 112 -3.89 19.01 2.72
CA SER A 112 -2.47 19.44 2.80
C SER A 112 -1.50 18.37 2.27
N TRP A 113 -1.91 17.11 2.27
CA TRP A 113 -1.08 15.99 1.83
C TRP A 113 -1.24 15.66 0.34
N PHE A 114 -2.19 16.26 -0.37
CA PHE A 114 -2.51 15.84 -1.74
C PHE A 114 -1.34 15.94 -2.72
N LEU A 115 -0.53 17.01 -2.67
CA LEU A 115 0.64 17.11 -3.55
C LEU A 115 1.69 16.03 -3.24
N TYR A 116 1.95 15.78 -1.95
CA TYR A 116 2.88 14.72 -1.53
C TYR A 116 2.36 13.32 -1.86
N LEU A 117 1.07 13.05 -1.61
CA LEU A 117 0.42 11.78 -1.96
C LEU A 117 0.43 11.56 -3.48
N LYS A 118 0.17 12.60 -4.28
CA LYS A 118 0.27 12.54 -5.74
C LYS A 118 1.66 12.11 -6.19
N LEU A 119 2.71 12.72 -5.64
CA LEU A 119 4.09 12.39 -5.97
C LEU A 119 4.45 10.96 -5.52
N LEU A 120 4.20 10.62 -4.25
CA LEU A 120 4.53 9.31 -3.69
C LEU A 120 3.78 8.17 -4.38
N LEU A 121 2.47 8.30 -4.61
CA LEU A 121 1.68 7.26 -5.25
C LEU A 121 2.06 7.12 -6.72
N THR A 122 2.40 8.21 -7.43
CA THR A 122 2.93 8.13 -8.80
C THR A 122 4.24 7.35 -8.81
N ALA A 123 5.18 7.67 -7.91
CA ALA A 123 6.42 6.92 -7.75
C ALA A 123 6.16 5.41 -7.57
N LEU A 124 5.24 5.05 -6.68
CA LEU A 124 4.90 3.65 -6.39
C LEU A 124 4.22 2.94 -7.58
N THR A 125 3.62 3.65 -8.54
CA THR A 125 3.10 3.02 -9.77
C THR A 125 4.19 2.56 -10.73
N HIS A 126 5.39 3.15 -10.69
CA HIS A 126 6.54 2.70 -11.48
C HIS A 126 7.15 1.39 -10.98
N LEU A 127 6.87 1.03 -9.72
CA LEU A 127 7.33 -0.22 -9.13
C LEU A 127 6.34 -1.35 -9.44
N PRO A 128 6.82 -2.53 -9.90
CA PRO A 128 5.93 -3.66 -10.12
C PRO A 128 5.32 -4.11 -8.78
N PRO A 129 4.07 -4.62 -8.79
CA PRO A 129 3.54 -5.32 -7.62
C PRO A 129 4.38 -6.57 -7.34
N ILE A 130 4.51 -6.95 -6.07
CA ILE A 130 5.29 -8.13 -5.67
C ILE A 130 4.71 -9.47 -6.18
N GLY A 131 3.44 -9.47 -6.60
CA GLY A 131 2.71 -10.70 -6.94
C GLY A 131 2.32 -11.48 -5.68
N GLU A 132 1.67 -12.63 -5.85
CA GLU A 132 1.16 -13.41 -4.71
C GLU A 132 2.30 -13.92 -3.83
N ARG A 133 2.49 -13.28 -2.67
CA ARG A 133 3.53 -13.61 -1.67
C ARG A 133 3.01 -13.39 -0.25
N THR A 134 3.78 -13.87 0.72
CA THR A 134 3.51 -13.59 2.14
C THR A 134 4.47 -12.53 2.64
N VAL A 135 3.94 -11.48 3.24
CA VAL A 135 4.71 -10.44 3.94
C VAL A 135 4.35 -10.43 5.41
N TYR A 136 5.24 -9.89 6.23
CA TYR A 136 5.13 -9.91 7.68
C TYR A 136 5.13 -8.50 8.25
N ARG A 137 4.37 -8.29 9.32
CA ARG A 137 4.34 -7.05 10.09
C ARG A 137 4.22 -7.34 11.57
N GLY A 138 5.15 -6.87 12.38
CA GLY A 138 5.16 -7.08 13.83
C GLY A 138 4.71 -5.85 14.60
N ILE A 139 3.77 -5.97 15.54
CA ILE A 139 3.29 -4.87 16.38
C ILE A 139 3.53 -5.17 17.85
N ARG A 140 4.08 -4.21 18.60
CA ARG A 140 4.29 -4.33 20.07
C ARG A 140 3.03 -4.04 20.89
N GLN A 141 1.90 -4.62 20.49
CA GLN A 141 0.63 -4.57 21.20
C GLN A 141 -0.15 -5.86 20.94
N ASN A 142 -1.01 -6.27 21.89
CA ASN A 142 -2.02 -7.29 21.62
C ASN A 142 -3.17 -6.71 20.77
N MET A 143 -3.30 -7.20 19.54
CA MET A 143 -4.31 -6.77 18.59
C MET A 143 -5.40 -7.82 18.36
N SER A 144 -5.33 -9.00 18.97
CA SER A 144 -6.19 -10.15 18.64
C SER A 144 -7.69 -9.83 18.69
N HIS A 145 -8.11 -9.07 19.70
CA HIS A 145 -9.50 -8.64 19.88
C HIS A 145 -10.06 -7.77 18.73
N LEU A 146 -9.19 -7.11 17.95
CA LEU A 146 -9.60 -6.28 16.82
C LEU A 146 -9.66 -7.04 15.49
N TYR A 147 -9.20 -8.29 15.47
CA TYR A 147 -9.10 -9.14 14.29
C TYR A 147 -9.86 -10.46 14.48
N PRO A 148 -11.19 -10.41 14.64
CA PRO A 148 -11.99 -11.63 14.66
C PRO A 148 -11.93 -12.36 13.31
N GLN A 149 -11.73 -13.68 13.36
CA GLN A 149 -11.66 -14.54 12.18
C GLN A 149 -12.91 -14.42 11.29
N GLY A 150 -12.71 -14.44 9.96
CA GLY A 150 -13.75 -14.31 8.94
C GLY A 150 -14.25 -12.89 8.72
N LYS A 151 -13.71 -11.88 9.42
CA LYS A 151 -14.03 -10.48 9.15
C LYS A 151 -13.11 -9.88 8.11
N THR A 152 -13.65 -8.95 7.34
CA THR A 152 -12.91 -8.11 6.42
C THR A 152 -12.76 -6.72 7.01
N LEU A 153 -11.58 -6.15 6.87
CA LEU A 153 -11.19 -4.83 7.38
C LEU A 153 -10.38 -4.08 6.33
N ILE A 154 -10.17 -2.78 6.57
CA ILE A 154 -9.40 -1.92 5.68
C ILE A 154 -8.25 -1.34 6.49
N TRP A 155 -7.04 -1.42 5.94
CA TRP A 155 -5.91 -0.64 6.45
C TRP A 155 -5.85 0.68 5.71
N TRP A 156 -6.17 1.76 6.41
CA TRP A 156 -6.37 3.08 5.80
C TRP A 156 -5.07 3.84 5.57
N ALA A 157 -4.03 3.56 6.35
CA ALA A 157 -2.70 4.10 6.15
C ALA A 157 -1.84 3.20 5.25
N PHE A 158 -0.67 3.72 4.86
CA PHE A 158 0.38 2.86 4.33
C PHE A 158 0.87 1.89 5.41
N SER A 159 1.19 0.66 5.02
CA SER A 159 1.71 -0.36 5.94
C SER A 159 3.03 -0.92 5.46
N SER A 160 4.12 -0.55 6.16
CA SER A 160 5.43 -1.17 5.98
C SER A 160 5.41 -2.61 6.48
N CYS A 161 5.86 -3.53 5.63
CA CYS A 161 5.97 -4.96 5.88
C CYS A 161 7.35 -5.44 5.41
N THR A 162 7.70 -6.67 5.73
CA THR A 162 8.94 -7.32 5.29
C THR A 162 8.65 -8.68 4.66
N GLU A 163 9.38 -9.06 3.62
CA GLU A 163 9.41 -10.46 3.13
C GLU A 163 10.32 -11.36 3.97
N ASN A 164 11.23 -10.77 4.75
CA ASN A 164 12.20 -11.48 5.56
C ASN A 164 11.76 -11.50 7.03
N ILE A 165 11.15 -12.60 7.47
CA ILE A 165 10.66 -12.76 8.84
C ILE A 165 11.77 -12.63 9.90
N ASP A 166 13.02 -12.95 9.56
CA ASP A 166 14.16 -12.90 10.48
C ASP A 166 14.44 -11.46 10.94
N THR A 167 14.11 -10.47 10.12
CA THR A 167 14.23 -9.05 10.48
C THR A 167 13.35 -8.72 11.70
N LEU A 168 12.22 -9.41 11.88
CA LEU A 168 11.31 -9.22 13.01
C LEU A 168 11.87 -9.76 14.33
N GLU A 169 12.87 -10.64 14.32
CA GLU A 169 13.48 -11.12 15.57
C GLU A 169 14.19 -10.02 16.35
N THR A 170 14.58 -8.94 15.65
CA THR A 170 15.24 -7.80 16.26
C THR A 170 14.35 -7.18 17.33
N ALA A 171 14.96 -6.89 18.49
CA ALA A 171 14.27 -6.29 19.62
C ALA A 171 13.49 -5.04 19.20
N THR A 172 14.02 -4.31 18.23
CA THR A 172 13.62 -3.00 17.70
C THR A 172 12.33 -3.03 16.88
N ILE A 173 12.03 -4.12 16.17
CA ILE A 173 10.84 -4.22 15.30
C ILE A 173 9.68 -4.90 16.02
N PHE A 174 9.97 -6.06 16.62
CA PHE A 174 8.96 -6.88 17.31
C PHE A 174 9.48 -7.34 18.66
N GLY A 175 10.71 -7.85 18.67
CA GLY A 175 11.41 -8.32 19.85
C GLY A 175 10.76 -9.50 20.57
N LYS A 176 11.33 -9.86 21.72
CA LYS A 176 10.97 -11.07 22.47
C LYS A 176 10.20 -10.82 23.77
N LYS A 177 9.90 -9.56 24.12
CA LYS A 177 9.20 -9.18 25.37
C LYS A 177 7.96 -8.32 25.11
N GLY A 178 7.05 -8.31 26.09
CA GLY A 178 5.81 -7.52 26.04
C GLY A 178 4.73 -8.14 25.16
N ALA A 179 3.50 -7.63 25.30
CA ALA A 179 2.36 -8.01 24.47
C ALA A 179 2.62 -7.61 23.02
N ARG A 180 2.51 -8.56 22.10
CA ARG A 180 2.86 -8.35 20.70
C ARG A 180 2.03 -9.22 19.75
N THR A 181 1.86 -8.73 18.53
CA THR A 181 1.09 -9.37 17.47
C THR A 181 1.88 -9.42 16.18
N LEU A 182 2.06 -10.62 15.62
CA LEU A 182 2.62 -10.83 14.29
C LEU A 182 1.49 -10.99 13.28
N PHE A 183 1.49 -10.16 12.25
CA PHE A 183 0.64 -10.32 11.08
C PHE A 183 1.41 -11.10 10.01
N THR A 184 0.83 -12.18 9.51
CA THR A 184 1.26 -12.87 8.29
C THR A 184 0.24 -12.56 7.20
N ILE A 185 0.65 -11.86 6.15
CA ILE A 185 -0.27 -11.26 5.18
C ILE A 185 0.01 -11.86 3.81
N LYS A 186 -0.96 -12.60 3.27
CA LYS A 186 -0.92 -13.05 1.88
C LYS A 186 -1.45 -11.91 1.00
N CYS A 187 -0.56 -11.22 0.28
CA CYS A 187 -0.91 -10.08 -0.56
C CYS A 187 -0.33 -10.21 -1.97
N TYR A 188 -0.85 -9.41 -2.90
CA TYR A 188 -0.39 -9.34 -4.28
C TYR A 188 -0.06 -7.93 -4.75
N SER A 189 -0.67 -6.89 -4.16
CA SER A 189 -0.53 -5.51 -4.64
C SER A 189 0.62 -4.72 -4.02
N GLY A 190 1.29 -5.27 -3.00
CA GLY A 190 2.40 -4.63 -2.30
C GLY A 190 3.52 -4.19 -3.24
N LYS A 191 4.24 -3.13 -2.84
CA LYS A 191 5.35 -2.55 -3.59
C LYS A 191 6.66 -2.84 -2.88
N ASP A 192 7.56 -3.54 -3.54
CA ASP A 192 8.92 -3.68 -3.04
C ASP A 192 9.63 -2.32 -3.18
N ILE A 193 10.01 -1.75 -2.04
CA ILE A 193 10.69 -0.45 -1.96
C ILE A 193 12.09 -0.56 -1.37
N HIS A 194 12.69 -1.77 -1.27
CA HIS A 194 13.97 -1.98 -0.60
C HIS A 194 15.09 -1.06 -1.13
N GLN A 195 15.11 -0.78 -2.43
CA GLN A 195 16.13 0.07 -3.08
C GLN A 195 16.03 1.55 -2.69
N TYR A 196 14.85 1.97 -2.20
CA TYR A 196 14.54 3.35 -1.87
C TYR A 196 14.23 3.53 -0.39
N SER A 197 14.30 2.46 0.40
CA SER A 197 14.15 2.54 1.85
C SER A 197 15.42 3.10 2.48
N THR A 198 15.26 3.91 3.52
CA THR A 198 16.38 4.31 4.38
C THR A 198 16.79 3.22 5.38
N VAL A 199 16.04 2.11 5.44
CA VAL A 199 16.32 0.99 6.33
C VAL A 199 16.92 -0.16 5.53
N GLU A 200 18.18 -0.45 5.81
CA GLU A 200 18.93 -1.49 5.11
C GLU A 200 18.47 -2.89 5.54
N ASN A 201 18.52 -3.85 4.61
CA ASN A 201 18.29 -5.29 4.85
C ASN A 201 16.90 -5.73 5.33
N GLU A 202 15.88 -4.86 5.24
CA GLU A 202 14.52 -5.22 5.66
C GLU A 202 13.68 -5.89 4.57
N SER A 203 14.13 -5.97 3.31
CA SER A 203 13.29 -6.41 2.18
C SER A 203 11.90 -5.76 2.25
N GLU A 204 11.90 -4.43 2.42
CA GLU A 204 10.69 -3.67 2.79
C GLU A 204 9.68 -3.70 1.64
N VAL A 205 8.47 -4.17 1.97
CA VAL A 205 7.30 -4.11 1.12
C VAL A 205 6.31 -3.12 1.70
N LEU A 206 5.91 -2.15 0.90
CA LEU A 206 4.90 -1.17 1.26
C LEU A 206 3.54 -1.57 0.72
N LEU A 207 2.56 -1.75 1.62
CA LEU A 207 1.15 -1.86 1.24
C LEU A 207 0.53 -0.47 1.15
N LEU A 208 -0.26 -0.24 0.10
CA LEU A 208 -0.89 1.05 -0.16
C LEU A 208 -2.07 1.33 0.80
N PRO A 209 -2.42 2.60 1.01
CA PRO A 209 -3.58 3.01 1.79
C PRO A 209 -4.88 2.44 1.21
N GLY A 210 -5.80 2.07 2.09
CA GLY A 210 -7.11 1.54 1.69
C GLY A 210 -7.07 0.07 1.25
N ILE A 211 -6.02 -0.69 1.57
CA ILE A 211 -5.97 -2.12 1.27
C ILE A 211 -7.02 -2.88 2.09
N GLN A 212 -7.79 -3.75 1.43
CA GLN A 212 -8.80 -4.57 2.09
C GLN A 212 -8.24 -5.96 2.42
N LEU A 213 -8.43 -6.39 3.67
CA LEU A 213 -7.83 -7.60 4.22
C LEU A 213 -8.91 -8.45 4.91
N GLU A 214 -8.91 -9.74 4.66
CA GLU A 214 -9.71 -10.74 5.38
C GLU A 214 -8.87 -11.40 6.49
N VAL A 215 -9.44 -11.55 7.68
CA VAL A 215 -8.84 -12.33 8.77
C VAL A 215 -9.09 -13.81 8.54
N VAL A 216 -8.05 -14.52 8.09
CA VAL A 216 -8.13 -15.95 7.76
C VAL A 216 -8.08 -16.82 9.02
N ALA A 217 -7.18 -16.50 9.94
CA ALA A 217 -6.98 -17.26 11.17
C ALA A 217 -6.31 -16.40 12.24
N SER A 218 -6.47 -16.79 13.49
CA SER A 218 -5.76 -16.23 14.65
C SER A 218 -5.24 -17.35 15.54
N LEU A 219 -4.00 -17.24 15.99
CA LEU A 219 -3.37 -18.18 16.90
C LEU A 219 -2.88 -17.43 18.14
N ASP A 220 -3.39 -17.83 19.31
CA ASP A 220 -2.87 -17.43 20.61
C ASP A 220 -1.67 -18.34 20.97
N GLN A 221 -0.50 -17.75 21.23
CA GLN A 221 0.72 -18.45 21.63
C GLN A 221 1.11 -18.14 23.09
N GLY A 222 0.13 -17.75 23.91
CA GLY A 222 0.29 -17.39 25.30
C GLY A 222 0.09 -15.90 25.55
N PRO A 223 0.25 -15.46 26.81
CA PRO A 223 -0.28 -14.18 27.29
C PRO A 223 0.24 -12.93 26.56
N ASN A 224 1.36 -13.05 25.84
CA ASN A 224 2.07 -11.94 25.25
C ASN A 224 2.29 -12.05 23.75
N PHE A 225 1.91 -13.16 23.08
CA PHE A 225 2.22 -13.32 21.65
C PHE A 225 1.04 -13.90 20.88
N HIS A 226 0.59 -13.14 19.88
CA HIS A 226 -0.50 -13.52 19.00
C HIS A 226 -0.02 -13.52 17.56
N ILE A 227 -0.52 -14.45 16.76
CA ILE A 227 -0.31 -14.49 15.32
C ILE A 227 -1.66 -14.31 14.63
N ILE A 228 -1.74 -13.40 13.67
CA ILE A 228 -2.94 -13.13 12.89
C ILE A 228 -2.60 -13.32 11.42
N GLN A 229 -3.35 -14.21 10.76
CA GLN A 229 -3.21 -14.46 9.34
C GLN A 229 -4.22 -13.61 8.57
N LEU A 230 -3.72 -12.77 7.67
CA LEU A 230 -4.51 -11.91 6.81
C LEU A 230 -4.34 -12.33 5.35
N LYS A 231 -5.35 -12.05 4.55
CA LYS A 231 -5.31 -12.20 3.10
C LYS A 231 -5.87 -10.96 2.44
N GLU A 232 -5.13 -10.41 1.48
CA GLU A 232 -5.63 -9.34 0.62
C GLU A 232 -6.83 -9.82 -0.21
N VAL A 233 -7.88 -9.01 -0.20
CA VAL A 233 -9.09 -9.24 -0.99
C VAL A 233 -9.38 -8.02 -1.84
N GLU A 234 -9.86 -8.26 -3.07
CA GLU A 234 -10.24 -7.17 -3.98
C GLU A 234 -11.53 -6.52 -3.49
N PRO A 235 -11.56 -5.19 -3.28
CA PRO A 235 -12.78 -4.51 -2.87
C PRO A 235 -13.73 -4.32 -4.05
N LEU A 236 -15.04 -4.21 -3.78
CA LEU A 236 -16.04 -3.91 -4.81
C LEU A 236 -15.77 -2.56 -5.50
N HIS A 237 -15.21 -1.60 -4.75
CA HIS A 237 -14.82 -0.29 -5.24
C HIS A 237 -13.48 0.10 -4.61
N PRO A 238 -12.59 0.79 -5.33
CA PRO A 238 -11.29 1.19 -4.78
C PRO A 238 -11.46 2.16 -3.61
N PHE A 239 -10.75 1.91 -2.51
CA PHE A 239 -10.68 2.83 -1.36
C PHE A 239 -9.61 3.92 -1.54
N LEU A 240 -8.79 3.81 -2.58
CA LEU A 240 -7.78 4.76 -3.00
C LEU A 240 -8.02 5.06 -4.49
N GLU A 241 -8.36 6.31 -4.80
CA GLU A 241 -8.72 6.69 -6.18
C GLU A 241 -7.55 6.45 -7.14
N PRO A 242 -7.72 5.76 -8.28
CA PRO A 242 -6.61 5.46 -9.18
C PRO A 242 -6.04 6.72 -9.85
N LEU A 243 -4.72 6.73 -10.10
CA LEU A 243 -4.07 7.81 -10.82
C LEU A 243 -4.42 7.79 -12.32
N PRO A 244 -4.68 8.95 -12.96
CA PRO A 244 -4.96 9.02 -14.39
C PRO A 244 -3.83 8.38 -15.22
N GLY A 245 -4.19 7.51 -16.16
CA GLY A 245 -3.23 6.81 -17.03
C GLY A 245 -2.54 5.59 -16.38
N HIS A 246 -2.61 5.44 -15.06
CA HIS A 246 -2.12 4.27 -14.33
C HIS A 246 -3.30 3.48 -13.80
N ARG A 247 -3.85 2.60 -14.64
CA ARG A 247 -4.84 1.64 -14.19
C ARG A 247 -4.13 0.57 -13.37
N ILE A 248 -4.60 0.32 -12.15
CA ILE A 248 -4.32 -0.92 -11.44
C ILE A 248 -4.71 -2.03 -12.42
N PRO A 249 -3.81 -2.94 -12.80
CA PRO A 249 -4.24 -4.11 -13.55
C PRO A 249 -5.27 -4.78 -12.66
N LEU A 250 -6.53 -4.79 -13.08
CA LEU A 250 -7.48 -5.76 -12.56
C LEU A 250 -6.80 -7.10 -12.83
N VAL A 251 -6.22 -7.69 -11.79
CA VAL A 251 -5.78 -9.08 -11.82
C VAL A 251 -7.07 -9.80 -12.09
N MET A 252 -7.32 -10.14 -13.36
CA MET A 252 -8.51 -10.87 -13.74
C MET A 252 -8.60 -12.04 -12.77
N PRO A 253 -9.65 -12.14 -11.94
CA PRO A 253 -9.73 -13.24 -11.00
C PRO A 253 -9.59 -14.53 -11.82
N PRO A 254 -8.66 -15.43 -11.47
CA PRO A 254 -8.51 -16.71 -12.17
C PRO A 254 -9.81 -17.55 -12.18
N ALA A 255 -10.81 -17.16 -11.38
CA ALA A 255 -11.98 -17.95 -11.06
C ALA A 255 -13.22 -17.76 -11.95
N ASN A 256 -13.44 -16.60 -12.61
CA ASN A 256 -14.74 -16.33 -13.25
C ASN A 256 -14.78 -16.36 -14.78
N LEU A 257 -13.64 -16.56 -15.46
CA LEU A 257 -13.66 -16.77 -16.92
C LEU A 257 -14.35 -18.08 -17.33
N LYS A 258 -14.37 -19.08 -16.44
CA LYS A 258 -15.04 -20.37 -16.67
C LYS A 258 -16.56 -20.32 -16.47
N THR A 259 -17.08 -19.26 -15.86
CA THR A 259 -18.51 -19.11 -15.53
C THR A 259 -19.25 -18.18 -16.48
N ILE A 260 -18.54 -17.42 -17.33
CA ILE A 260 -19.16 -16.60 -18.39
C ILE A 260 -19.64 -17.53 -19.49
N LYS A 261 -20.94 -17.80 -19.50
CA LYS A 261 -21.55 -18.81 -20.39
C LYS A 261 -21.96 -18.22 -21.73
N ASN A 262 -22.20 -16.92 -21.78
CA ASN A 262 -22.72 -16.27 -22.97
C ASN A 262 -22.13 -14.86 -23.16
N ARG A 263 -22.48 -14.28 -24.31
CA ARG A 263 -21.95 -13.02 -24.80
C ARG A 263 -22.42 -11.81 -23.99
N ASP A 264 -23.61 -11.87 -23.41
CA ASP A 264 -24.20 -10.73 -22.69
C ASP A 264 -23.64 -10.65 -21.26
N GLU A 265 -23.36 -11.80 -20.64
CA GLU A 265 -22.55 -11.89 -19.42
C GLU A 265 -21.13 -11.35 -19.64
N PHE A 266 -20.52 -11.62 -20.81
CA PHE A 266 -19.21 -11.09 -21.16
C PHE A 266 -19.20 -9.55 -21.28
N TYR A 267 -20.20 -8.97 -21.96
CA TYR A 267 -20.28 -7.51 -22.10
C TYR A 267 -20.64 -6.81 -20.79
N SER A 268 -21.51 -7.42 -19.97
CA SER A 268 -21.82 -6.92 -18.62
C SER A 268 -20.57 -6.94 -17.74
N PHE A 269 -19.84 -8.05 -17.73
CA PHE A 269 -18.56 -8.17 -17.04
C PHE A 269 -17.54 -7.12 -17.54
N ALA A 270 -17.39 -6.98 -18.85
CA ALA A 270 -16.46 -6.02 -19.42
C ALA A 270 -16.80 -4.56 -19.10
N TYR A 271 -18.10 -4.24 -19.05
CA TYR A 271 -18.61 -2.92 -18.70
C TYR A 271 -18.41 -2.64 -17.21
N GLU A 272 -18.80 -3.56 -16.34
CA GLU A 272 -18.58 -3.49 -14.88
C GLU A 272 -17.10 -3.28 -14.53
N HIS A 273 -16.21 -3.95 -15.28
CA HIS A 273 -14.77 -3.93 -15.04
C HIS A 273 -14.02 -2.92 -15.93
N GLN A 274 -14.76 -2.08 -16.68
CA GLN A 274 -14.24 -1.04 -17.58
C GLN A 274 -13.06 -1.47 -18.47
N LEU A 275 -13.11 -2.69 -19.01
CA LEU A 275 -11.99 -3.27 -19.78
C LEU A 275 -11.67 -2.45 -21.04
N THR A 276 -10.39 -2.24 -21.32
CA THR A 276 -9.93 -1.57 -22.55
C THR A 276 -10.09 -2.48 -23.77
N ALA A 277 -10.06 -1.89 -24.98
CA ALA A 277 -10.12 -2.65 -26.23
C ALA A 277 -9.01 -3.73 -26.35
N LYS A 278 -7.81 -3.43 -25.83
CA LYS A 278 -6.67 -4.36 -25.82
C LYS A 278 -6.87 -5.52 -24.84
N GLU A 279 -7.51 -5.28 -23.70
CA GLU A 279 -7.84 -6.30 -22.70
C GLU A 279 -9.00 -7.17 -23.17
N LEU A 280 -10.03 -6.56 -23.76
CA LEU A 280 -11.12 -7.25 -24.43
C LEU A 280 -10.61 -8.24 -25.48
N GLU A 281 -9.58 -7.86 -26.26
CA GLU A 281 -9.00 -8.74 -27.27
C GLU A 281 -8.28 -9.95 -26.65
N LYS A 282 -7.54 -9.74 -25.55
CA LYS A 282 -6.92 -10.85 -24.80
C LYS A 282 -7.96 -11.82 -24.23
N VAL A 283 -9.08 -11.30 -23.72
CA VAL A 283 -10.16 -12.15 -23.21
C VAL A 283 -10.87 -12.90 -24.34
N LYS A 284 -11.14 -12.24 -25.47
CA LYS A 284 -11.71 -12.87 -26.68
C LYS A 284 -10.84 -14.01 -27.20
N ILE A 285 -9.51 -13.84 -27.24
CA ILE A 285 -8.57 -14.91 -27.64
C ILE A 285 -8.73 -16.13 -26.72
N ARG A 286 -8.84 -15.90 -25.41
CA ARG A 286 -9.02 -16.97 -24.40
C ARG A 286 -10.39 -17.65 -24.50
N MET A 287 -11.44 -16.92 -24.85
CA MET A 287 -12.78 -17.49 -25.11
C MET A 287 -12.85 -18.29 -26.42
N LYS A 288 -12.19 -17.84 -27.50
CA LYS A 288 -12.09 -18.60 -28.76
C LYS A 288 -11.38 -19.95 -28.57
N ALA A 289 -10.36 -20.00 -27.71
CA ALA A 289 -9.72 -21.26 -27.29
C ALA A 289 -10.69 -22.21 -26.56
N THR A 290 -11.84 -21.70 -26.08
CA THR A 290 -12.89 -22.44 -25.36
C THR A 290 -14.14 -22.69 -26.24
N ARG A 291 -14.01 -22.60 -27.58
CA ARG A 291 -15.00 -23.02 -28.59
C ARG A 291 -16.31 -22.20 -28.64
N TYR A 292 -16.23 -20.91 -28.96
CA TYR A 292 -17.38 -20.13 -29.48
C TYR A 292 -16.96 -19.12 -30.57
N ASN A 293 -17.75 -19.04 -31.65
CA ASN A 293 -17.54 -18.18 -32.82
C ASN A 293 -18.34 -16.87 -32.71
N LEU A 294 -17.71 -15.71 -32.87
CA LEU A 294 -18.37 -14.39 -32.80
C LEU A 294 -17.78 -13.38 -33.81
N THR A 295 -18.60 -12.99 -34.80
CA THR A 295 -18.30 -11.97 -35.81
C THR A 295 -19.40 -10.90 -35.77
N ARG A 296 -19.18 -9.74 -35.11
CA ARG A 296 -19.95 -8.48 -35.34
C ARG A 296 -19.56 -7.23 -34.52
N TYR A 297 -18.55 -7.25 -33.65
CA TYR A 297 -18.32 -6.13 -32.71
C TYR A 297 -17.34 -5.04 -33.16
N THR A 298 -16.81 -5.10 -34.37
CA THR A 298 -15.91 -4.05 -34.89
C THR A 298 -16.62 -2.72 -35.18
N ASN A 299 -17.96 -2.67 -35.17
CA ASN A 299 -18.71 -1.51 -35.66
C ASN A 299 -19.19 -0.53 -34.58
N VAL A 300 -19.01 -0.82 -33.29
CA VAL A 300 -19.54 0.04 -32.20
C VAL A 300 -18.47 0.93 -31.56
N LEU A 301 -17.18 0.63 -31.74
CA LEU A 301 -16.07 1.41 -31.14
C LEU A 301 -15.48 2.50 -32.06
N ASN A 302 -16.00 2.65 -33.28
CA ASN A 302 -15.56 3.67 -34.24
C ASN A 302 -16.54 4.84 -34.40
N ASN A 303 -17.50 5.00 -33.48
CA ASN A 303 -18.36 6.19 -33.38
C ASN A 303 -18.29 6.77 -31.96
#